data_AF-A0A9P0EDX9-F1
#
_entry.id   AF-A0A9P0EDX9-F1
#
_cell.length_a   1.000
_cell.length_b   1.000
_cell.length_c   1.000
_cell.angle_alpha   90.00
_cell.angle_beta   90.00
_cell.angle_gamma   90.00
#
_symmetry.space_group_name_H-M   'P 1'
#
loop_
_entity.id
_entity.type
_entity.pdbx_description
1 polymer ?
#
loop_
_entity_poly.entity_id
_entity_poly.type
_entity_poly.pdbx_seq_one_letter_code
_entity_poly.pdbx_strand_id
1 'polypeptide(L)'
;MSNREKFRIEAELAVNRANMLTRLWKYAPLEVMHSEYLLHAGVLSMVEFDEDIFAAGNCYDAHQYKNFTLYCPYAYRLPEGPILVKDLAVEYKYLSNTSEWFYIARKNAERVIINYNQFSRGK
;
A
#
# COMPACT_ATOMS: atom_id res chain seq x y z
N MET A 1 -20.35 2.38 -19.24
CA MET A 1 -19.37 2.95 -18.29
C MET A 1 -18.09 2.15 -18.43
N SER A 2 -16.95 2.79 -18.73
CA SER A 2 -15.68 2.05 -18.87
C SER A 2 -15.17 1.59 -17.51
N ASN A 3 -14.35 0.53 -17.45
CA ASN A 3 -13.75 0.07 -16.18
C ASN A 3 -12.98 1.17 -15.42
N ARG A 4 -12.45 2.19 -16.13
CA ARG A 4 -11.76 3.32 -15.51
C ARG A 4 -12.70 4.24 -14.74
N GLU A 5 -13.91 4.43 -15.24
CA GLU A 5 -14.91 5.28 -14.58
C GLU A 5 -15.54 4.56 -13.39
N LYS A 6 -15.70 3.24 -13.50
CA LYS A 6 -16.30 2.39 -12.46
C LYS A 6 -15.52 2.43 -11.15
N PHE A 7 -14.18 2.39 -11.21
CA PHE A 7 -13.32 2.29 -10.02
C PHE A 7 -12.59 3.59 -9.67
N ARG A 8 -13.05 4.73 -10.22
CA ARG A 8 -12.35 6.01 -10.07
C ARG A 8 -12.35 6.47 -8.61
N ILE A 9 -13.46 6.30 -7.90
CA ILE A 9 -13.65 6.82 -6.54
C ILE A 9 -12.72 6.08 -5.57
N GLU A 10 -12.70 4.76 -5.67
CA GLU A 10 -11.89 3.86 -4.86
C GLU A 10 -10.40 4.05 -5.16
N ALA A 11 -10.06 4.28 -6.43
CA ALA A 11 -8.70 4.65 -6.82
C ALA A 11 -8.26 5.99 -6.21
N GLU A 12 -9.13 7.00 -6.23
CA GLU A 12 -8.86 8.31 -5.59
C GLU A 12 -8.70 8.17 -4.06
N LEU A 13 -9.53 7.35 -3.42
CA LEU A 13 -9.42 7.03 -2.00
C LEU A 13 -8.08 6.37 -1.67
N ALA A 14 -7.67 5.37 -2.45
CA ALA A 14 -6.38 4.69 -2.29
C ALA A 14 -5.20 5.68 -2.44
N VAL A 15 -5.24 6.56 -3.44
CA VAL A 15 -4.22 7.60 -3.65
C VAL A 15 -4.17 8.59 -2.49
N ASN A 16 -5.33 9.06 -2.01
CA ASN A 16 -5.40 9.97 -0.88
C ASN A 16 -4.83 9.34 0.39
N ARG A 17 -5.12 8.06 0.64
CA ARG A 17 -4.57 7.32 1.77
C ARG A 17 -3.07 7.12 1.64
N ALA A 18 -2.56 6.75 0.47
CA ALA A 18 -1.13 6.62 0.22
C ALA A 18 -0.38 7.95 0.46
N ASN A 19 -0.97 9.07 0.04
CA ASN A 19 -0.43 10.40 0.29
C ASN A 19 -0.40 10.74 1.79
N MET A 20 -1.44 10.39 2.55
CA MET A 20 -1.45 10.56 4.00
C MET A 20 -0.35 9.72 4.66
N LEU A 21 -0.25 8.43 4.34
CA LEU A 21 0.78 7.53 4.87
C LEU A 21 2.19 8.02 4.54
N THR A 22 2.40 8.55 3.33
CA THR A 22 3.67 9.16 2.93
C THR A 22 4.03 10.37 3.80
N ARG A 23 3.06 11.20 4.17
CA ARG A 23 3.29 12.35 5.08
C ARG A 23 3.64 11.87 6.48
N LEU A 24 2.94 10.87 6.99
CA LEU A 24 3.28 10.26 8.29
C LEU A 24 4.71 9.68 8.25
N TRP A 25 5.04 8.94 7.19
CA TRP A 25 6.38 8.39 7.03
C TRP A 25 7.49 9.46 6.99
N LYS A 26 7.22 10.62 6.38
CA LYS A 26 8.21 11.71 6.28
C LYS A 26 8.33 12.57 7.54
N TYR A 27 7.24 12.75 8.28
CA TYR A 27 7.15 13.84 9.28
C TYR A 27 6.73 13.39 10.66
N ALA A 28 6.15 12.19 10.82
CA ALA A 28 5.75 11.69 12.14
C ALA A 28 6.95 11.10 12.89
N PRO A 29 6.92 11.09 14.23
CA PRO A 29 7.85 10.30 15.03
C PRO A 29 7.86 8.83 14.62
N LEU A 30 9.01 8.17 14.74
CA LEU A 30 9.19 6.77 14.32
C LEU A 30 8.21 5.83 15.03
N GLU A 31 7.85 6.13 16.28
CA GLU A 31 6.90 5.38 17.11
C GLU A 31 5.52 5.28 16.45
N VAL A 32 5.09 6.33 15.74
CA VAL A 32 3.82 6.34 15.00
C VAL A 32 3.88 5.34 13.86
N MET A 33 4.94 5.41 13.04
CA MET A 33 5.11 4.50 11.90
C MET A 33 5.45 3.07 12.33
N HIS A 34 6.02 2.89 13.51
CA HIS A 34 6.31 1.58 14.11
C HIS A 34 5.11 0.98 14.86
N SER A 35 3.97 1.67 14.92
CA SER A 35 2.77 1.09 15.50
C SER A 35 2.07 0.16 14.50
N GLU A 36 2.28 -1.16 14.65
CA GLU A 36 1.57 -2.17 13.85
C GLU A 36 0.05 -2.05 14.02
N TYR A 37 -0.40 -1.71 15.24
CA TYR A 37 -1.81 -1.45 15.51
C TYR A 37 -2.35 -0.29 14.67
N LEU A 38 -1.61 0.84 14.60
CA LEU A 38 -2.02 1.99 13.79
C LEU A 38 -2.11 1.61 12.30
N LEU A 39 -1.14 0.84 11.81
CA LEU A 39 -1.10 0.45 10.41
C LEU A 39 -2.21 -0.56 10.07
N HIS A 40 -2.48 -1.53 10.94
CA HIS A 40 -3.60 -2.47 10.84
C HIS A 40 -4.95 -1.77 10.89
N ALA A 41 -5.18 -0.91 11.88
CA ALA A 41 -6.39 -0.09 11.96
C ALA A 41 -6.53 0.80 10.71
N GLY A 42 -5.39 1.26 10.18
CA GLY A 42 -5.36 2.12 9.02
C GLY A 42 -5.85 1.44 7.73
N VAL A 43 -5.46 0.19 7.48
CA VAL A 43 -5.96 -0.59 6.33
C VAL A 43 -7.36 -1.13 6.59
N LEU A 44 -7.67 -1.51 7.82
CA LEU A 44 -9.01 -1.94 8.24
C LEU A 44 -10.05 -0.86 7.94
N SER A 45 -9.77 0.39 8.34
CA SER A 45 -10.68 1.51 8.10
C SER A 45 -11.00 1.74 6.61
N MET A 46 -10.04 1.48 5.71
CA MET A 46 -10.29 1.64 4.27
C MET A 46 -11.35 0.65 3.79
N VAL A 47 -11.27 -0.58 4.28
CA VAL A 47 -12.21 -1.64 3.94
C VAL A 47 -13.52 -1.44 4.67
N GLU A 48 -13.53 -1.03 5.94
CA GLU A 48 -14.74 -0.82 6.73
C GLU A 48 -15.64 0.29 6.18
N PHE A 49 -15.08 1.42 5.76
CA PHE A 49 -15.85 2.60 5.39
C PHE A 49 -16.32 2.61 3.93
N ASP A 50 -15.88 1.67 3.11
CA ASP A 50 -16.25 1.57 1.70
C ASP A 50 -16.58 0.10 1.36
N GLU A 51 -17.83 -0.17 0.98
CA GLU A 51 -18.29 -1.52 0.66
C GLU A 51 -17.79 -2.04 -0.70
N ASP A 52 -17.41 -1.13 -1.60
CA ASP A 52 -16.86 -1.45 -2.91
C ASP A 52 -15.36 -1.81 -2.82
N ILE A 53 -14.71 -1.50 -1.70
CA ILE A 53 -13.34 -1.94 -1.41
C ILE A 53 -13.35 -3.34 -0.79
N PHE A 54 -12.90 -4.32 -1.59
CA PHE A 54 -12.72 -5.70 -1.11
C PHE A 54 -11.58 -5.83 -0.09
N ALA A 55 -10.45 -5.17 -0.36
CA ALA A 55 -9.25 -5.28 0.45
C ALA A 55 -8.35 -4.04 0.32
N ALA A 56 -7.53 -3.81 1.35
CA ALA A 56 -6.55 -2.73 1.39
C ALA A 56 -5.24 -3.21 2.01
N GLY A 57 -4.12 -2.75 1.48
CA GLY A 57 -2.79 -3.11 1.98
C GLY A 57 -1.84 -1.92 1.97
N ASN A 58 -0.95 -1.88 2.96
CA ASN A 58 0.18 -0.95 3.01
C ASN A 58 1.48 -1.75 3.15
N CYS A 59 2.03 -2.19 2.03
CA CYS A 59 3.15 -3.12 2.01
C CYS A 59 4.50 -2.40 1.92
N TYR A 60 5.51 -2.96 2.59
CA TYR A 60 6.87 -2.41 2.65
C TYR A 60 7.83 -3.27 1.80
N ASP A 61 8.87 -2.65 1.22
CA ASP A 61 9.95 -3.40 0.54
C ASP A 61 10.80 -4.16 1.58
N ALA A 62 11.69 -5.04 1.12
CA ALA A 62 12.51 -5.88 1.98
C ALA A 62 13.28 -5.06 3.03
N HIS A 63 13.18 -5.46 4.29
CA HIS A 63 13.85 -4.81 5.43
C HIS A 63 13.52 -3.32 5.62
N GLN A 64 12.39 -2.84 5.09
CA GLN A 64 11.96 -1.45 5.24
C GLN A 64 11.02 -1.22 6.44
N TYR A 65 10.73 -2.25 7.24
CA TYR A 65 9.87 -2.13 8.42
C TYR A 65 10.48 -2.84 9.64
N LYS A 66 10.89 -2.06 10.64
CA LYS A 66 11.50 -2.54 11.90
C LYS A 66 12.56 -3.62 11.63
N ASN A 67 12.43 -4.77 12.28
CA ASN A 67 13.25 -5.97 12.15
C ASN A 67 12.59 -7.07 11.30
N PHE A 68 11.50 -6.75 10.59
CA PHE A 68 10.85 -7.71 9.70
C PHE A 68 11.64 -7.82 8.40
N THR A 69 11.80 -9.05 7.89
CA THR A 69 12.28 -9.27 6.52
C THR A 69 11.29 -8.68 5.51
N LEU A 70 10.00 -8.89 5.78
CA LEU A 70 8.89 -8.41 4.97
C LEU A 70 7.69 -8.15 5.88
N TYR A 71 6.92 -7.10 5.59
CA TYR A 71 5.76 -6.72 6.39
C TYR A 71 4.74 -6.00 5.51
N CYS A 72 3.49 -6.45 5.56
CA CYS A 72 2.38 -5.79 4.89
C CYS A 72 1.07 -5.92 5.70
N PRO A 73 0.69 -4.89 6.47
CA PRO A 73 -0.66 -4.76 7.02
C PRO A 73 -1.68 -4.86 5.88
N TYR A 74 -2.61 -5.79 6.00
CA TYR A 74 -3.59 -6.11 4.98
C TYR A 74 -4.95 -6.44 5.59
N ALA A 75 -5.98 -5.72 5.16
CA ALA A 75 -7.36 -5.98 5.52
C ALA A 75 -8.15 -6.50 4.32
N TYR A 76 -9.08 -7.42 4.53
CA TYR A 76 -9.91 -7.99 3.46
C TYR A 76 -11.26 -8.49 3.97
N ARG A 77 -12.28 -8.39 3.12
CA ARG A 77 -13.63 -8.95 3.38
C ARG A 77 -13.66 -10.45 3.12
N LEU A 78 -14.31 -11.20 4.00
CA LEU A 78 -14.77 -12.55 3.69
C LEU A 78 -16.06 -12.49 2.85
N PRO A 79 -16.35 -13.50 2.01
CA PRO A 79 -17.60 -13.55 1.25
C PRO A 79 -18.84 -13.43 2.15
N GLU A 80 -18.79 -14.09 3.30
CA GLU A 80 -19.74 -13.95 4.40
C GLU A 80 -18.94 -13.79 5.69
N GLY A 81 -19.22 -12.73 6.46
CA GLY A 81 -18.64 -12.52 7.79
C GLY A 81 -17.78 -11.26 7.94
N PRO A 82 -16.86 -11.24 8.92
CA PRO A 82 -16.15 -10.03 9.30
C PRO A 82 -15.06 -9.64 8.29
N ILE A 83 -14.58 -8.40 8.41
CA ILE A 83 -13.31 -7.98 7.81
C ILE A 83 -12.18 -8.53 8.68
N LEU A 84 -11.21 -9.20 8.06
CA LEU A 84 -10.03 -9.70 8.74
C LEU A 84 -8.82 -8.82 8.44
N VAL A 85 -7.88 -8.77 9.38
CA VAL A 85 -6.62 -8.03 9.24
C VAL A 85 -5.46 -8.96 9.57
N LYS A 86 -4.43 -8.94 8.73
CA LYS A 86 -3.22 -9.76 8.89
C LYS A 86 -1.98 -9.07 8.32
N ASP A 87 -0.82 -9.65 8.61
CA ASP A 87 0.38 -9.43 7.80
C ASP A 87 0.35 -10.34 6.57
N LEU A 88 0.14 -9.75 5.39
CA LEU A 88 0.09 -10.47 4.13
C LEU A 88 1.43 -11.13 3.77
N ALA A 89 2.55 -10.61 4.27
CA ALA A 89 3.89 -11.12 3.98
C ALA A 89 4.10 -12.58 4.43
N VAL A 90 3.32 -13.04 5.42
CA VAL A 90 3.38 -14.41 5.95
C VAL A 90 2.95 -15.44 4.90
N GLU A 91 2.01 -15.09 4.03
CA GLU A 91 1.38 -16.03 3.09
C GLU A 91 1.67 -15.70 1.62
N TYR A 92 2.03 -14.44 1.32
CA TYR A 92 2.15 -13.97 -0.05
C TYR A 92 3.45 -13.20 -0.30
N LYS A 93 4.27 -13.74 -1.21
CA LYS A 93 5.56 -13.17 -1.60
C LYS A 93 5.40 -12.04 -2.62
N TYR A 94 4.92 -10.88 -2.19
CA TYR A 94 4.65 -9.73 -3.08
C TYR A 94 5.90 -9.05 -3.67
N LEU A 95 7.10 -9.43 -3.22
CA LEU A 95 8.36 -9.02 -3.88
C LEU A 95 8.72 -9.88 -5.10
N SER A 96 7.99 -10.97 -5.35
CA SER A 96 8.16 -11.79 -6.54
C SER A 96 7.88 -10.97 -7.81
N ASN A 97 8.59 -11.28 -8.90
CA ASN A 97 8.41 -10.62 -10.19
C ASN A 97 7.01 -10.83 -10.80
N THR A 98 6.22 -11.74 -10.25
CA THR A 98 4.83 -12.02 -10.62
C THR A 98 3.81 -11.10 -9.93
N SER A 99 4.22 -10.29 -8.94
CA SER A 99 3.30 -9.37 -8.27
C SER A 99 3.07 -8.11 -9.10
N GLU A 100 1.92 -8.03 -9.76
CA GLU A 100 1.55 -6.85 -10.56
C GLU A 100 1.37 -5.60 -9.69
N TRP A 101 0.69 -5.76 -8.56
CA TRP A 101 0.28 -4.67 -7.69
C TRP A 101 1.40 -4.13 -6.79
N PHE A 102 2.48 -4.88 -6.56
CA PHE A 102 3.64 -4.41 -5.81
C PHE A 102 4.92 -4.36 -6.64
N TYR A 103 5.46 -5.53 -7.03
CA TYR A 103 6.77 -5.59 -7.67
C TYR A 103 6.79 -4.82 -9.00
N ILE A 104 5.83 -5.10 -9.88
CA ILE A 104 5.78 -4.46 -11.20
C ILE A 104 5.48 -2.97 -11.04
N ALA A 105 4.50 -2.60 -10.22
CA ALA A 105 4.17 -1.21 -9.91
C ALA A 105 5.39 -0.44 -9.40
N ARG A 106 6.14 -0.98 -8.43
CA ARG A 106 7.36 -0.38 -7.90
C ARG A 106 8.45 -0.24 -8.96
N LYS A 107 8.71 -1.30 -9.75
CA LYS A 107 9.73 -1.25 -10.82
C LYS A 107 9.38 -0.25 -11.92
N ASN A 108 8.09 -0.01 -12.16
CA ASN A 108 7.62 1.03 -13.07
C ASN A 108 7.86 2.43 -12.46
N ALA A 109 7.52 2.62 -11.18
CA ALA A 109 7.78 3.88 -10.49
C ALA A 109 9.29 4.22 -10.42
N GLU A 110 10.14 3.24 -10.11
CA GLU A 110 11.61 3.38 -10.13
C GLU A 110 12.12 3.84 -11.50
N ARG A 111 11.61 3.25 -12.60
CA ARG A 111 11.96 3.65 -13.96
C ARG A 111 11.56 5.10 -14.26
N VAL A 112 10.36 5.52 -13.84
CA VAL A 112 9.90 6.92 -14.01
C VAL A 112 10.81 7.88 -13.26
N ILE A 113 11.19 7.56 -12.02
CA ILE A 113 12.09 8.38 -11.19
C ILE A 113 13.48 8.50 -11.85
N ILE A 114 14.04 7.40 -12.35
CA ILE A 114 15.34 7.39 -13.02
C ILE A 114 15.29 8.29 -14.26
N ASN A 115 14.28 8.15 -15.10
CA ASN A 115 14.12 8.96 -16.31
C ASN A 115 13.98 10.44 -15.96
N TYR A 116 13.16 10.79 -14.96
CA TYR A 116 13.01 12.18 -14.51
C TYR A 116 14.34 12.78 -14.05
N ASN A 117 15.13 12.03 -13.27
CA ASN A 117 16.43 12.48 -12.79
C ASN A 117 17.43 12.70 -13.93
N GLN A 118 17.40 11.89 -15.00
CA GLN A 118 18.24 12.06 -16.18
C GLN A 118 17.97 13.40 -16.89
N PHE A 119 16.72 13.83 -17.00
CA PHE A 119 16.37 15.13 -17.60
C PHE A 119 16.66 16.32 -16.66
N SER A 120 16.49 16.14 -15.35
CA SER A 120 16.72 17.23 -14.37
C SER A 120 18.19 17.60 -14.17
N ARG A 121 19.13 16.70 -14.48
CA ARG A 121 20.58 16.92 -14.37
C ARG A 121 21.22 17.52 -15.63
N GLY A 122 20.42 17.85 -16.65
CA GLY A 122 20.84 18.73 -17.74
C GLY A 122 20.80 20.19 -17.29
N LYS A 123 21.79 20.61 -16.49
CA LYS A 123 22.15 22.01 -16.30
C LYS A 123 23.65 22.16 -16.50
#